data_AF-A0A3L5TRF8-F1
#
_entry.id   AF-A0A3L5TRF8-F1
#
_cell.length_a   1.000
_cell.length_b   1.000
_cell.length_c   1.000
_cell.angle_alpha   90.00
_cell.angle_beta   90.00
_cell.angle_gamma   90.00
#
_symmetry.space_group_name_H-M   'P 1'
#
loop_
_entity.id
_entity.type
_entity.pdbx_description
1 polymer ?
#
loop_
_entity_poly.entity_id
_entity_poly.type
_entity_poly.pdbx_seq_one_letter_code
_entity_poly.pdbx_strand_id
1 'polypeptide(L)'
;MLYINDLCSGLYFGKTDIEYSNNICHNGTENLEFLLPALLLVCIGQCLSTGYYVYKSSTIVLQKEVKLFWMPMYNSFLPDQWMLLDRRTQLMDDTQEQQEEQIKKTKVYICTTMYRETRDEMKQLLESISLINAAKQYGTRHFESHIIFDGGIKGNVIGDKALQLLSLVPEVLKTGDVDTCTKADFPYGLRLSWRLPASKGEGCGQPMTFVIHLKDNRKVRR
;
A
#
# COMPACT_ATOMS: atom_id res chain seq x y z
N MET A 1 -48.10 26.09 6.13
CA MET A 1 -48.46 25.18 5.02
C MET A 1 -47.61 25.57 3.83
N LEU A 2 -46.47 24.91 3.64
CA LEU A 2 -45.68 25.04 2.42
C LEU A 2 -46.26 24.06 1.41
N TYR A 3 -46.72 24.59 0.27
CA TYR A 3 -47.24 23.79 -0.83
C TYR A 3 -46.10 22.97 -1.43
N ILE A 4 -46.37 21.68 -1.70
CA ILE A 4 -45.45 20.72 -2.34
C ILE A 4 -44.90 21.25 -3.68
N ASN A 5 -45.58 22.23 -4.29
CA ASN A 5 -45.18 22.87 -5.54
C ASN A 5 -43.85 23.64 -5.47
N ASP A 6 -43.41 24.10 -4.28
CA ASP A 6 -42.16 24.83 -4.13
C ASP A 6 -40.92 23.92 -3.97
N LEU A 7 -41.11 22.61 -3.77
CA LEU A 7 -40.00 21.64 -3.76
C LEU A 7 -39.49 21.31 -5.16
N CYS A 8 -40.30 21.54 -6.21
CA CYS A 8 -39.96 21.22 -7.59
C CYS A 8 -39.27 22.36 -8.35
N SER A 9 -39.33 23.60 -7.86
CA SER A 9 -38.78 24.78 -8.55
C SER A 9 -37.30 25.08 -8.25
N GLY A 10 -36.67 24.35 -7.33
CA GLY A 10 -35.25 24.50 -6.98
C GLY A 10 -34.26 23.68 -7.81
N LEU A 11 -34.76 22.77 -8.66
CA LEU A 11 -33.93 21.98 -9.57
C LEU A 11 -33.68 22.80 -10.84
N TYR A 12 -32.48 23.39 -10.96
CA TYR A 12 -31.96 23.92 -12.22
C TYR A 12 -31.82 22.77 -13.23
N PHE A 13 -32.92 22.43 -13.91
CA PHE A 13 -32.96 21.39 -14.92
C PHE A 13 -33.76 21.85 -16.14
N GLY A 14 -33.27 21.44 -17.30
CA GLY A 14 -33.63 21.98 -18.60
C GLY A 14 -35.10 21.76 -18.99
N LYS A 15 -35.50 22.51 -20.02
CA LYS A 15 -36.85 22.61 -20.58
C LYS A 15 -37.55 21.27 -20.91
N THR A 16 -36.83 20.15 -20.92
CA THR A 16 -37.33 18.79 -21.21
C THR A 16 -37.92 18.07 -19.99
N ASP A 17 -37.67 18.53 -18.76
CA ASP A 17 -38.09 17.81 -17.54
C ASP A 17 -39.43 18.30 -16.98
N ILE A 18 -39.96 19.43 -17.48
CA ILE A 18 -41.26 19.99 -17.06
C ILE A 18 -42.43 19.12 -17.55
N GLU A 19 -42.30 18.50 -18.73
CA GLU A 19 -43.29 17.55 -19.25
C GLU A 19 -43.28 16.22 -18.49
N TYR A 20 -42.11 15.76 -18.04
CA TYR A 20 -41.97 14.56 -17.21
C TYR A 20 -42.52 14.77 -15.79
N SER A 21 -42.30 15.95 -15.21
CA SER A 21 -42.84 16.34 -13.89
C SER A 21 -44.37 16.40 -13.86
N ASN A 22 -44.99 16.95 -14.92
CA ASN A 22 -46.45 17.03 -15.02
C ASN A 22 -47.11 15.66 -15.18
N ASN A 23 -46.47 14.72 -15.90
CA ASN A 23 -46.97 13.35 -16.05
C ASN A 23 -46.83 12.53 -14.75
N ILE A 24 -45.81 12.78 -13.94
CA ILE A 24 -45.66 12.16 -12.61
C ILE A 24 -46.72 12.68 -11.64
N CYS A 25 -47.07 13.97 -11.69
CA CYS A 25 -48.11 14.54 -10.84
C CYS A 25 -49.52 14.02 -11.18
N HIS A 26 -49.81 13.75 -12.46
CA HIS A 26 -51.11 13.23 -12.89
C HIS A 26 -51.29 11.73 -12.60
N ASN A 27 -50.20 10.94 -12.61
CA ASN A 27 -50.19 9.53 -12.16
C ASN A 27 -49.92 9.37 -10.65
N GLY A 28 -49.59 10.47 -9.96
CA GLY A 28 -49.16 10.49 -8.57
C GLY A 28 -50.33 10.40 -7.58
N THR A 29 -51.57 10.66 -7.99
CA THR A 29 -52.74 10.59 -7.12
C THR A 29 -53.16 9.16 -6.78
N GLU A 30 -53.01 8.21 -7.71
CA GLU A 30 -53.33 6.78 -7.47
C GLU A 30 -52.17 6.03 -6.77
N ASN A 31 -50.94 6.52 -6.92
CA ASN A 31 -49.74 5.92 -6.30
C ASN A 31 -49.32 6.62 -5.00
N LEU A 32 -50.03 7.67 -4.56
CA LEU A 32 -49.73 8.43 -3.35
C LEU A 32 -49.78 7.54 -2.10
N GLU A 33 -50.70 6.59 -2.06
CA GLU A 33 -50.89 5.64 -0.97
C GLU A 33 -49.67 4.71 -0.78
N PHE A 34 -48.92 4.41 -1.84
CA PHE A 34 -47.70 3.59 -1.77
C PHE A 34 -46.42 4.44 -1.67
N LEU A 35 -46.43 5.66 -2.23
CA LEU A 35 -45.28 6.56 -2.20
C LEU A 35 -45.02 7.13 -0.79
N LEU A 36 -46.07 7.51 -0.07
CA LEU A 36 -45.97 8.01 1.31
C LEU A 36 -45.32 7.01 2.27
N PRO A 37 -45.78 5.75 2.38
CA PRO A 37 -45.14 4.77 3.26
C PRO A 37 -43.73 4.40 2.80
N ALA A 38 -43.46 4.36 1.49
CA ALA A 38 -42.10 4.12 0.98
C ALA A 38 -41.13 5.25 1.39
N LEU A 39 -41.55 6.50 1.27
CA LEU A 39 -40.74 7.66 1.65
C LEU A 39 -40.52 7.69 3.16
N LEU A 40 -41.54 7.34 3.95
CA LEU A 40 -41.45 7.27 5.40
C LEU A 40 -40.49 6.15 5.86
N LEU A 41 -40.51 4.99 5.20
CA LEU A 41 -39.57 3.90 5.45
C LEU A 41 -38.12 4.29 5.10
N VAL A 42 -37.91 4.98 3.97
CA VAL A 42 -36.58 5.48 3.60
C VAL A 42 -36.09 6.50 4.62
N CYS A 43 -36.94 7.45 5.05
CA CYS A 43 -36.59 8.42 6.09
C CYS A 43 -36.20 7.74 7.40
N ILE A 44 -36.98 6.75 7.86
CA ILE A 44 -36.66 5.99 9.09
C ILE A 44 -35.32 5.26 8.92
N GLY A 45 -35.09 4.61 7.78
CA GLY A 45 -33.83 3.93 7.48
C GLY A 45 -32.63 4.89 7.54
N GLN A 46 -32.78 6.09 6.97
CA GLN A 46 -31.75 7.13 7.01
C GLN A 46 -31.51 7.64 8.45
N CYS A 47 -32.57 7.87 9.22
CA CYS A 47 -32.46 8.29 10.62
C CYS A 47 -31.77 7.24 11.51
N LEU A 48 -32.13 5.96 11.36
CA LEU A 48 -31.53 4.87 12.13
C LEU A 48 -30.07 4.64 11.77
N SER A 49 -29.74 4.62 10.47
CA SER A 49 -28.36 4.43 10.00
C SER A 49 -27.45 5.56 10.47
N THR A 50 -27.88 6.81 10.28
CA THR A 50 -27.12 8.00 10.69
C THR A 50 -27.02 8.06 12.21
N GLY A 51 -28.12 7.81 12.92
CA GLY A 51 -28.15 7.80 14.39
C GLY A 51 -27.22 6.75 14.98
N TYR A 52 -27.21 5.53 14.42
CA TYR A 52 -26.28 4.47 14.80
C TYR A 52 -24.82 4.86 14.55
N TYR A 53 -24.52 5.43 13.38
CA TYR A 53 -23.17 5.89 13.03
C TYR A 53 -22.69 7.02 13.95
N VAL A 54 -23.57 7.98 14.26
CA VAL A 54 -23.29 9.09 15.18
C VAL A 54 -23.08 8.58 16.60
N TYR A 55 -23.94 7.68 17.09
CA TYR A 55 -23.81 7.07 18.41
C TYR A 55 -22.47 6.34 18.56
N LYS A 56 -22.07 5.56 17.54
CA LYS A 56 -20.77 4.88 17.51
C LYS A 56 -19.58 5.83 17.47
N SER A 57 -19.73 7.03 16.90
CA SER A 57 -18.66 8.02 16.70
C SER A 57 -18.62 9.15 17.76
N SER A 58 -19.43 9.08 18.81
CA SER A 58 -19.74 10.20 19.71
C SER A 58 -18.63 10.68 20.65
N THR A 59 -17.43 10.09 20.67
CA THR A 59 -16.44 10.38 21.74
C THR A 59 -15.12 10.97 21.26
N ILE A 60 -15.11 11.83 20.24
CA ILE A 60 -13.82 12.16 19.61
C ILE A 60 -13.71 13.63 19.21
N VAL A 61 -12.60 14.24 19.61
CA VAL A 61 -12.22 15.64 19.36
C VAL A 61 -12.18 15.90 17.85
N LEU A 62 -12.81 16.99 17.41
CA LEU A 62 -12.82 17.41 16.01
C LEU A 62 -11.42 17.89 15.58
N GLN A 63 -11.07 17.65 14.32
CA GLN A 63 -9.86 18.20 13.71
C GLN A 63 -9.99 19.71 13.43
N LYS A 64 -8.87 20.39 13.18
CA LYS A 64 -8.87 21.80 12.74
C LYS A 64 -9.64 21.95 11.42
N GLU A 65 -10.37 23.05 11.27
CA GLU A 65 -11.30 23.35 10.17
C GLU A 65 -10.73 23.07 8.76
N VAL A 66 -9.44 23.33 8.54
CA VAL A 66 -8.75 23.14 7.25
C VAL A 66 -8.70 21.68 6.80
N LYS A 67 -8.84 20.72 7.72
CA LYS A 67 -8.75 19.27 7.46
C LYS A 67 -10.00 18.51 7.94
N LEU A 68 -11.10 19.23 8.18
CA LEU A 68 -12.27 18.65 8.83
C LEU A 68 -13.07 17.71 7.92
N PHE A 69 -12.94 17.82 6.60
CA PHE A 69 -13.76 17.06 5.63
C PHE A 69 -12.89 16.14 4.75
N TRP A 70 -13.44 14.98 4.37
CA TRP A 70 -12.77 13.97 3.56
C TRP A 70 -12.90 14.25 2.06
N MET A 71 -14.03 14.81 1.62
CA MET A 71 -14.33 15.03 0.21
C MET A 71 -14.62 16.51 -0.08
N PRO A 72 -14.19 17.04 -1.24
CA PRO A 72 -14.49 18.42 -1.65
C PRO A 72 -15.88 18.57 -2.30
N MET A 73 -16.74 17.57 -2.20
CA MET A 73 -18.06 17.57 -2.83
C MET A 73 -19.09 18.21 -1.90
N TYR A 74 -20.21 18.70 -2.42
CA TYR A 74 -21.27 19.28 -1.58
C TYR A 74 -22.60 18.61 -1.92
N ASN A 75 -23.31 18.11 -0.91
CA ASN A 75 -24.68 17.64 -1.07
C ASN A 75 -25.66 18.76 -0.71
N SER A 76 -26.43 19.25 -1.70
CA SER A 76 -27.35 20.37 -1.47
C SER A 76 -28.67 19.97 -0.79
N PHE A 77 -29.03 18.70 -0.77
CA PHE A 77 -30.33 18.26 -0.27
C PHE A 77 -30.32 18.06 1.25
N LEU A 78 -29.22 17.55 1.80
CA LEU A 78 -29.04 17.27 3.23
C LEU A 78 -27.63 17.70 3.68
N PRO A 79 -27.33 19.01 3.73
CA PRO A 79 -25.99 19.50 4.00
C PRO A 79 -25.51 19.13 5.41
N ASP A 80 -26.36 19.26 6.42
CA ASP A 80 -26.00 18.97 7.81
C ASP A 80 -25.67 17.50 8.05
N GLN A 81 -26.45 16.59 7.44
CA GLN A 81 -26.20 15.16 7.53
C GLN A 81 -24.90 14.79 6.81
N TRP A 82 -24.68 15.38 5.63
CA TRP A 82 -23.49 15.12 4.85
C TRP A 82 -22.22 15.62 5.56
N MET A 83 -22.24 16.84 6.13
CA MET A 83 -21.13 17.38 6.93
C MET A 83 -20.85 16.54 8.19
N LEU A 84 -21.88 16.01 8.85
CA LEU A 84 -21.72 15.13 10.01
C LEU A 84 -21.02 13.82 9.66
N LEU A 85 -21.34 13.24 8.50
CA LEU A 85 -20.80 11.96 8.04
C LEU A 85 -19.41 12.10 7.41
N ASP A 86 -19.15 13.20 6.71
CA ASP A 86 -17.86 13.48 6.04
C ASP A 86 -16.79 14.04 7.00
N ARG A 87 -17.13 14.18 8.28
CA ARG A 87 -16.25 14.76 9.30
C ARG A 87 -15.08 13.82 9.65
N ARG A 88 -13.86 14.30 9.47
CA ARG A 88 -12.61 13.64 9.93
C ARG A 88 -12.41 13.83 11.43
N THR A 89 -11.88 12.78 12.05
CA THR A 89 -11.80 12.64 13.49
C THR A 89 -10.39 12.20 13.89
N GLN A 90 -9.86 12.69 15.02
CA GLN A 90 -8.45 12.45 15.43
C GLN A 90 -8.06 10.97 15.49
N LEU A 91 -8.93 10.07 15.98
CA LEU A 91 -8.64 8.63 16.04
C LEU A 91 -8.45 7.96 14.67
N MET A 92 -9.04 8.48 13.59
CA MET A 92 -8.82 7.96 12.24
C MET A 92 -7.41 8.30 11.74
N ASP A 93 -6.89 9.47 12.15
CA ASP A 93 -5.51 9.85 11.89
C ASP A 93 -4.54 9.06 12.76
N ASP A 94 -4.85 8.86 14.05
CA ASP A 94 -4.00 8.04 14.93
C ASP A 94 -3.87 6.61 14.40
N THR A 95 -4.94 6.04 13.84
CA THR A 95 -4.91 4.72 13.20
C THR A 95 -4.07 4.72 11.93
N GLN A 96 -4.14 5.78 11.13
CA GLN A 96 -3.34 5.93 9.91
C GLN A 96 -1.86 6.18 10.25
N GLU A 97 -1.56 7.02 11.23
CA GLU A 97 -0.22 7.29 11.74
C GLU A 97 0.40 6.04 12.35
N GLN A 98 -0.37 5.24 13.10
CA GLN A 98 0.08 3.92 13.59
C GLN A 98 0.40 2.96 12.44
N GLN A 99 -0.40 2.94 11.37
CA GLN A 99 -0.11 2.13 10.18
C GLN A 99 1.17 2.62 9.47
N GLU A 100 1.35 3.93 9.32
CA GLU A 100 2.54 4.52 8.72
C GLU A 100 3.81 4.24 9.56
N GLU A 101 3.70 4.28 10.89
CA GLU A 101 4.79 3.94 11.81
C GLU A 101 5.12 2.44 11.77
N GLN A 102 4.12 1.56 11.65
CA GLN A 102 4.33 0.13 11.42
C GLN A 102 5.02 -0.12 10.08
N ILE A 103 4.59 0.57 9.01
CA ILE A 103 5.22 0.47 7.68
C ILE A 103 6.69 0.91 7.71
N LYS A 104 7.03 1.94 8.50
CA LYS A 104 8.42 2.38 8.76
C LYS A 104 9.24 1.32 9.50
N LYS A 105 8.63 0.54 10.38
CA LYS A 105 9.29 -0.54 11.16
C LYS A 105 9.39 -1.87 10.41
N THR A 106 8.73 -2.01 9.26
CA THR A 106 8.73 -3.26 8.49
C THR A 106 10.06 -3.50 7.80
N LYS A 107 10.67 -4.66 8.09
CA LYS A 107 11.86 -5.17 7.42
C LYS A 107 11.48 -6.30 6.45
N VAL A 108 11.86 -6.14 5.19
CA VAL A 108 11.59 -7.07 4.10
C VAL A 108 12.85 -7.86 3.78
N TYR A 109 12.74 -9.19 3.82
CA TYR A 109 13.82 -10.11 3.45
C TYR A 109 13.53 -10.71 2.08
N ILE A 110 14.46 -10.52 1.15
CA ILE A 110 14.40 -11.07 -0.20
C ILE A 110 15.31 -12.29 -0.24
N CYS A 111 14.73 -13.49 -0.20
CA CYS A 111 15.46 -14.74 -0.18
C CYS A 111 15.29 -15.49 -1.51
N THR A 112 16.40 -15.76 -2.20
CA THR A 112 16.38 -16.50 -3.48
C THR A 112 17.32 -17.70 -3.41
N THR A 113 16.90 -18.84 -3.94
CA THR A 113 17.75 -20.03 -4.09
C THR A 113 18.23 -20.16 -5.52
N MET A 114 19.50 -20.48 -5.71
CA MET A 114 20.13 -20.72 -7.02
C MET A 114 20.88 -22.06 -7.02
N TYR A 115 21.02 -22.70 -8.18
CA TYR A 115 21.80 -23.93 -8.38
C TYR A 115 22.57 -23.96 -9.71
N ARG A 116 21.87 -23.92 -10.85
CA ARG A 116 22.44 -24.13 -12.21
C ARG A 116 21.95 -23.10 -13.22
N GLU A 117 21.62 -21.92 -12.73
CA GLU A 117 21.18 -20.79 -13.55
C GLU A 117 22.31 -20.36 -14.51
N THR A 118 21.87 -19.77 -15.61
CA THR A 118 22.74 -19.17 -16.62
C THR A 118 23.31 -17.84 -16.13
N ARG A 119 24.38 -17.36 -16.77
CA ARG A 119 24.98 -16.06 -16.44
C ARG A 119 23.96 -14.91 -16.57
N ASP A 120 23.09 -14.98 -17.58
CA ASP A 120 22.09 -13.96 -17.85
C ASP A 120 20.98 -13.94 -16.80
N GLU A 121 20.49 -15.11 -16.38
CA GLU A 121 19.51 -15.22 -15.28
C GLU A 121 20.08 -14.69 -13.96
N MET A 122 21.34 -15.05 -13.65
CA MET A 122 22.04 -14.53 -12.46
C MET A 122 22.19 -13.02 -12.52
N LYS A 123 22.54 -12.47 -13.69
CA LYS A 123 22.65 -11.03 -13.92
C LYS A 123 21.31 -10.32 -13.74
N GLN A 124 20.24 -10.83 -14.34
CA GLN A 124 18.89 -10.27 -14.25
C GLN A 124 18.39 -10.19 -12.79
N LEU A 125 18.69 -11.21 -11.98
CA LEU A 125 18.39 -11.20 -10.54
C LEU A 125 19.15 -10.07 -9.82
N LEU A 126 20.45 -9.95 -10.08
CA LEU A 126 21.28 -8.89 -9.46
C LEU A 126 20.83 -7.50 -9.91
N GLU A 127 20.44 -7.32 -11.18
CA GLU A 127 19.88 -6.07 -11.69
C GLU A 127 18.57 -5.71 -10.98
N SER A 128 17.70 -6.70 -10.74
CA SER A 128 16.46 -6.51 -9.98
C SER A 128 16.74 -6.06 -8.55
N ILE A 129 17.74 -6.66 -7.88
CA ILE A 129 18.16 -6.25 -6.53
C ILE A 129 18.74 -4.82 -6.55
N SER A 130 19.51 -4.48 -7.59
CA SER A 130 20.05 -3.12 -7.79
C SER A 130 18.95 -2.07 -7.92
N LEU A 131 17.91 -2.37 -8.70
CA LEU A 131 16.74 -1.51 -8.86
C LEU A 131 15.97 -1.33 -7.56
N ILE A 132 15.83 -2.40 -6.75
CA ILE A 132 15.21 -2.30 -5.41
C ILE A 132 16.04 -1.40 -4.49
N ASN A 133 17.37 -1.54 -4.51
CA ASN A 133 18.26 -0.68 -3.73
C ASN A 133 18.15 0.80 -4.16
N ALA A 134 17.98 1.08 -5.46
CA ALA A 134 17.74 2.43 -5.96
C ALA A 134 16.35 2.97 -5.57
N ALA A 135 15.30 2.16 -5.73
CA ALA A 135 13.92 2.54 -5.39
C ALA A 135 13.72 2.79 -3.88
N LYS A 136 14.58 2.21 -3.03
CA LYS A 136 14.57 2.45 -1.58
C LYS A 136 14.67 3.94 -1.21
N GLN A 137 15.25 4.79 -2.06
CA GLN A 137 15.33 6.24 -1.80
C GLN A 137 13.97 6.89 -1.52
N TYR A 138 12.89 6.32 -2.07
CA TYR A 138 11.54 6.86 -1.94
C TYR A 138 10.73 6.22 -0.80
N GLY A 139 11.29 5.22 -0.10
CA GLY A 139 10.57 4.41 0.88
C GLY A 139 11.27 4.32 2.24
N THR A 140 10.47 4.15 3.29
CA THR A 140 10.97 4.01 4.68
C THR A 140 11.27 2.57 5.09
N ARG A 141 11.04 1.59 4.21
CA ARG A 141 11.19 0.15 4.52
C ARG A 141 12.65 -0.28 4.49
N HIS A 142 13.01 -1.19 5.40
CA HIS A 142 14.33 -1.80 5.42
C HIS A 142 14.34 -3.05 4.55
N PHE A 143 15.23 -3.11 3.56
CA PHE A 143 15.43 -4.29 2.71
C PHE A 143 16.73 -5.00 3.04
N GLU A 144 16.69 -6.32 3.04
CA GLU A 144 17.85 -7.19 3.12
C GLU A 144 17.68 -8.33 2.11
N SER A 145 18.74 -8.68 1.38
CA SER A 145 18.69 -9.74 0.37
C SER A 145 19.66 -10.85 0.68
N HIS A 146 19.18 -12.08 0.56
CA HIS A 146 19.92 -13.32 0.75
C HIS A 146 19.79 -14.21 -0.48
N ILE A 147 20.91 -14.62 -1.02
CA ILE A 147 20.98 -15.62 -2.08
C ILE A 147 21.57 -16.88 -1.49
N ILE A 148 20.88 -18.00 -1.60
CA ILE A 148 21.38 -19.32 -1.21
C ILE A 148 21.76 -20.06 -2.48
N PHE A 149 23.06 -20.25 -2.70
CA PHE A 149 23.59 -20.95 -3.85
C PHE A 149 23.86 -22.42 -3.50
N ASP A 150 23.01 -23.32 -3.98
CA ASP A 150 23.14 -24.76 -3.80
C ASP A 150 24.36 -25.29 -4.57
N GLY A 151 25.15 -26.16 -3.93
CA GLY A 151 26.38 -26.68 -4.52
C GLY A 151 27.43 -25.62 -4.89
N GLY A 152 27.35 -24.41 -4.31
CA GLY A 152 28.26 -23.30 -4.61
C GLY A 152 29.68 -23.53 -4.11
N ILE A 153 29.86 -24.37 -3.10
CA ILE A 153 31.17 -24.76 -2.59
C ILE A 153 31.23 -26.28 -2.41
N LYS A 154 32.38 -26.87 -2.74
CA LYS A 154 32.70 -28.27 -2.45
C LYS A 154 33.93 -28.27 -1.56
N GLY A 155 33.72 -28.10 -0.25
CA GLY A 155 34.80 -28.10 0.74
C GLY A 155 35.49 -26.76 0.76
N ASN A 156 36.72 -26.71 0.22
CA ASN A 156 37.49 -25.46 0.12
C ASN A 156 37.54 -24.91 -1.32
N VAL A 157 36.85 -25.55 -2.27
CA VAL A 157 36.84 -25.13 -3.68
C VAL A 157 35.46 -24.57 -4.02
N ILE A 158 35.44 -23.34 -4.53
CA ILE A 158 34.22 -22.68 -5.03
C ILE A 158 33.91 -23.25 -6.42
N GLY A 159 32.65 -23.59 -6.68
CA GLY A 159 32.23 -24.13 -7.97
C GLY A 159 32.17 -23.06 -9.06
N ASP A 160 32.34 -23.47 -10.32
CA ASP A 160 32.41 -22.56 -11.49
C ASP A 160 31.19 -21.62 -11.60
N LYS A 161 29.99 -22.13 -11.32
CA LYS A 161 28.75 -21.34 -11.36
C LYS A 161 28.68 -20.29 -10.24
N ALA A 162 29.16 -20.64 -9.05
CA ALA A 162 29.29 -19.67 -7.96
C ALA A 162 30.37 -18.62 -8.27
N LEU A 163 31.48 -19.00 -8.90
CA LEU A 163 32.48 -18.04 -9.39
C LEU A 163 31.90 -17.10 -10.45
N GLN A 164 31.07 -17.60 -11.36
CA GLN A 164 30.35 -16.76 -12.33
C GLN A 164 29.46 -15.74 -11.62
N LEU A 165 28.69 -16.14 -10.61
CA LEU A 165 27.90 -15.20 -9.82
C LEU A 165 28.78 -14.16 -9.12
N LEU A 166 29.87 -14.59 -8.47
CA LEU A 166 30.78 -13.68 -7.78
C LEU A 166 31.45 -12.67 -8.71
N SER A 167 31.71 -13.05 -9.97
CA SER A 167 32.22 -12.13 -10.99
C SER A 167 31.20 -11.06 -11.40
N LEU A 168 29.90 -11.35 -11.32
CA LEU A 168 28.83 -10.43 -11.69
C LEU A 168 28.47 -9.44 -10.57
N VAL A 169 28.72 -9.79 -9.31
CA VAL A 169 28.42 -8.93 -8.15
C VAL A 169 29.05 -7.53 -8.25
N PRO A 170 30.38 -7.39 -8.47
CA PRO A 170 30.98 -6.05 -8.62
C PRO A 170 30.52 -5.36 -9.91
N GLU A 171 30.29 -6.11 -11.00
CA GLU A 171 29.82 -5.59 -12.29
C GLU A 171 28.45 -4.89 -12.15
N VAL A 172 27.49 -5.55 -11.51
CA VAL A 172 26.08 -5.11 -11.49
C VAL A 172 25.76 -4.22 -10.28
N LEU A 173 26.23 -4.61 -9.09
CA LEU A 173 25.87 -3.93 -7.85
C LEU A 173 26.78 -2.73 -7.53
N LYS A 174 27.79 -2.47 -8.37
CA LYS A 174 28.79 -1.40 -8.18
C LYS A 174 29.38 -1.42 -6.76
N THR A 175 29.52 -2.62 -6.22
CA THR A 175 30.21 -2.86 -4.96
C THR A 175 31.71 -2.85 -5.23
N GLY A 176 32.53 -2.61 -4.20
CA GLY A 176 33.97 -2.80 -4.33
C GLY A 176 34.31 -4.23 -4.74
N ASP A 177 35.59 -4.49 -5.04
CA ASP A 177 36.05 -5.82 -5.44
C ASP A 177 35.59 -6.91 -4.47
N VAL A 178 35.51 -8.16 -4.94
CA VAL A 178 35.06 -9.31 -4.15
C VAL A 178 35.83 -9.44 -2.83
N ASP A 179 37.07 -8.96 -2.76
CA ASP A 179 37.90 -8.96 -1.54
C ASP A 179 37.43 -7.98 -0.45
N THR A 180 36.61 -7.00 -0.80
CA THR A 180 35.95 -6.10 0.17
C THR A 180 34.77 -6.76 0.89
N CYS A 181 34.40 -7.99 0.52
CA CYS A 181 33.31 -8.71 1.15
C CYS A 181 33.68 -9.19 2.56
N THR A 182 32.69 -9.20 3.46
CA THR A 182 32.84 -9.84 4.76
C THR A 182 32.57 -11.33 4.62
N LYS A 183 33.61 -12.15 4.81
CA LYS A 183 33.52 -13.61 4.80
C LYS A 183 33.21 -14.10 6.22
N ALA A 184 32.25 -15.00 6.34
CA ALA A 184 31.91 -15.64 7.60
C ALA A 184 31.56 -17.11 7.36
N ASP A 185 31.83 -17.95 8.35
CA ASP A 185 31.44 -19.35 8.30
C ASP A 185 29.92 -19.49 8.38
N PHE A 186 29.38 -20.36 7.54
CA PHE A 186 27.97 -20.73 7.52
C PHE A 186 27.88 -22.23 7.86
N PRO A 187 26.93 -22.69 8.68
CA PRO A 187 26.88 -24.10 9.11
C PRO A 187 26.93 -25.11 7.96
N TYR A 188 26.38 -24.71 6.81
CA TYR A 188 26.31 -25.54 5.61
C TYR A 188 27.29 -25.12 4.51
N GLY A 189 28.24 -24.21 4.78
CA GLY A 189 29.17 -23.72 3.75
C GLY A 189 29.85 -22.40 4.10
N LEU A 190 29.80 -21.43 3.19
CA LEU A 190 30.45 -20.12 3.33
C LEU A 190 29.44 -18.99 3.12
N ARG A 191 29.51 -17.94 3.94
CA ARG A 191 28.70 -16.73 3.78
C ARG A 191 29.58 -15.56 3.37
N LEU A 192 29.14 -14.86 2.33
CA LEU A 192 29.76 -13.65 1.81
C LEU A 192 28.75 -12.51 1.93
N SER A 193 29.16 -11.39 2.53
CA SER A 193 28.28 -10.25 2.79
C SER A 193 28.85 -8.95 2.25
N TRP A 194 27.98 -8.15 1.64
CA TRP A 194 28.27 -6.81 1.12
C TRP A 194 27.28 -5.80 1.70
N ARG A 195 27.77 -4.57 1.87
CA ARG A 195 26.90 -3.40 2.08
C ARG A 195 26.79 -2.67 0.76
N LEU A 196 25.58 -2.62 0.20
CA LEU A 196 25.34 -1.91 -1.05
C LEU A 196 25.40 -0.40 -0.79
N PRO A 197 26.03 0.38 -1.69
CA PRO A 197 26.08 1.82 -1.54
C PRO A 197 24.66 2.39 -1.58
N ALA A 198 24.38 3.31 -0.67
CA ALA A 198 23.17 4.11 -0.75
C ALA A 198 23.27 5.06 -1.95
N SER A 199 22.20 5.17 -2.74
CA SER A 199 22.15 6.10 -3.85
C SER A 199 22.20 7.55 -3.32
N LYS A 200 22.99 8.41 -3.98
CA LYS A 200 23.33 9.78 -3.56
C LYS A 200 22.16 10.76 -3.79
N GLY A 201 21.05 10.56 -3.08
CA GLY A 201 19.93 11.50 -2.98
C GLY A 201 19.83 12.04 -1.55
N GLU A 202 19.57 13.33 -1.39
CA GLU A 202 19.40 13.99 -0.09
C GLU A 202 18.23 13.35 0.67
N GLY A 203 18.57 12.50 1.63
CA GLY A 203 17.63 11.66 2.37
C GLY A 203 18.34 10.37 2.74
N CYS A 204 18.91 10.35 3.94
CA CYS A 204 19.74 9.29 4.52
C CYS A 204 19.05 7.91 4.51
N GLY A 205 19.05 7.24 3.37
CA GLY A 205 18.63 5.85 3.23
C GLY A 205 19.71 4.93 3.78
N GLN A 206 19.38 4.12 4.78
CA GLN A 206 20.33 3.14 5.32
C GLN A 206 20.85 2.20 4.20
N PRO A 207 22.12 1.77 4.23
CA PRO A 207 22.65 0.85 3.24
C PRO A 207 21.88 -0.49 3.26
N MET A 208 21.59 -1.05 2.08
CA MET A 208 21.00 -2.38 1.96
C MET A 208 22.07 -3.44 2.17
N THR A 209 21.75 -4.47 2.96
CA THR A 209 22.65 -5.61 3.16
C THR A 209 22.35 -6.68 2.13
N PHE A 210 23.38 -7.16 1.45
CA PHE A 210 23.30 -8.21 0.44
C PHE A 210 24.22 -9.36 0.84
N VAL A 211 23.69 -10.57 0.90
CA VAL A 211 24.39 -11.74 1.42
C VAL A 211 24.25 -12.90 0.44
N ILE A 212 25.36 -13.56 0.12
CA ILE A 212 25.39 -14.80 -0.64
C ILE A 212 25.86 -15.92 0.30
N HIS A 213 25.04 -16.96 0.43
CA HIS A 213 25.35 -18.19 1.14
C HIS A 213 25.70 -19.27 0.13
N LEU A 214 26.98 -19.65 0.07
CA LEU A 214 27.46 -20.76 -0.76
C LEU A 214 27.33 -22.06 0.02
N LYS A 215 26.42 -22.93 -0.40
CA LYS A 215 26.09 -24.19 0.29
C LYS A 215 26.98 -25.33 -0.21
N ASP A 216 27.49 -26.13 0.72
CA ASP A 216 28.17 -27.41 0.47
C ASP A 216 27.19 -28.56 0.67
N ASN A 217 26.86 -29.22 -0.44
CA ASN A 217 25.90 -30.32 -0.44
C ASN A 217 26.40 -31.53 0.36
N ARG A 218 27.70 -31.62 0.68
CA ARG A 218 28.28 -32.69 1.50
C ARG A 218 28.08 -32.48 3.01
N LYS A 219 27.89 -31.23 3.45
CA LYS A 219 27.67 -30.89 4.86
C LYS A 219 26.20 -31.04 5.28
N VAL A 220 25.29 -31.19 4.31
CA VAL A 220 23.88 -31.45 4.57
C VAL A 220 23.69 -32.94 4.83
N ARG A 221 23.37 -33.30 6.07
CA ARG A 221 22.96 -34.68 6.39
C ARG A 221 21.69 -35.02 5.60
N ARG A 222 21.72 -36.17 4.90
CA ARG A 222 20.52 -36.82 4.35
C ARG A 222 19.82 -37.62 5.43
#